data_AF-A0A061A6X8-F1
#
_entry.id   AF-A0A061A6X8-F1
#
_cell.length_a   1.000
_cell.length_b   1.000
_cell.length_c   1.000
_cell.angle_alpha   90.00
_cell.angle_beta   90.00
_cell.angle_gamma   90.00
#
_symmetry.space_group_name_H-M   'P 1'
#
loop_
_entity.id
_entity.type
_entity.pdbx_description
1 polymer ?
#
loop_
_entity_poly.entity_id
_entity_poly.type
_entity_poly.pdbx_seq_one_letter_code
_entity_poly.pdbx_strand_id
1 'polypeptide(L)'
;MTTTCNHALYAISDVFTQYFETLSDVLLDDILSQLYWCVQQDNEQLARSGTNCLENVVILNGEKFTPEIWDKTCNCMLDIFKTTIPHALLTWRLAGAEGDPMTPQDVSDKQLDSISQKSVDIQSRSEDQHSINSAERIAMVTRRQSQYSAGMCEDSPRTRTPTS
;
A
#
# COMPACT_ATOMS: atom_id res chain seq x y z
N MET A 1 2.56 11.31 -13.50
CA MET A 1 2.49 9.99 -14.14
C MET A 1 2.95 8.97 -13.12
N THR A 2 2.04 8.19 -12.54
CA THR A 2 2.36 7.28 -11.40
C THR A 2 1.54 5.99 -11.46
N THR A 3 0.31 6.05 -11.96
CA THR A 3 -0.58 4.89 -12.09
C THR A 3 -0.14 3.91 -13.19
N THR A 4 0.41 4.38 -14.31
CA THR A 4 0.80 3.52 -15.45
C THR A 4 1.91 2.53 -15.09
N CYS A 5 2.91 2.97 -14.31
CA CYS A 5 4.05 2.12 -13.92
C CYS A 5 3.60 0.98 -12.99
N ASN A 6 2.72 1.26 -12.04
CA ASN A 6 2.21 0.24 -11.12
C ASN A 6 1.39 -0.83 -11.86
N HIS A 7 0.56 -0.44 -12.84
CA HIS A 7 -0.21 -1.42 -13.62
C HIS A 7 0.70 -2.32 -14.47
N ALA A 8 1.75 -1.75 -15.07
CA ALA A 8 2.72 -2.52 -15.83
C ALA A 8 3.48 -3.52 -14.95
N LEU A 9 3.90 -3.10 -13.75
CA LEU A 9 4.61 -3.97 -12.81
C LEU A 9 3.77 -5.20 -12.42
N TYR A 10 2.50 -4.99 -12.04
CA TYR A 10 1.60 -6.09 -11.71
C TYR A 10 1.35 -7.00 -12.92
N ALA A 11 1.08 -6.44 -14.10
CA ALA A 11 0.86 -7.25 -15.30
C ALA A 11 2.06 -8.14 -15.65
N ILE A 12 3.29 -7.61 -15.51
CA ILE A 12 4.51 -8.40 -15.74
C ILE A 12 4.66 -9.48 -14.67
N SER A 13 4.48 -9.14 -13.40
CA SER A 13 4.57 -10.08 -12.27
C SER A 13 3.54 -11.21 -12.38
N ASP A 14 2.32 -10.89 -12.83
CA ASP A 14 1.23 -11.85 -13.02
C ASP A 14 1.56 -12.83 -14.14
N VAL A 15 2.03 -12.34 -15.29
CA VAL A 15 2.45 -13.22 -16.40
C VAL A 15 3.64 -14.08 -16.00
N PHE A 16 4.62 -13.51 -15.31
CA PHE A 16 5.77 -14.27 -14.80
C PHE A 16 5.31 -15.41 -13.88
N THR A 17 4.39 -15.11 -12.96
CA THR A 17 3.85 -16.08 -12.01
C THR A 17 3.01 -17.16 -12.71
N GLN A 18 2.16 -16.76 -13.66
CA GLN A 18 1.32 -17.71 -14.39
C GLN A 18 2.14 -18.71 -15.22
N TYR A 19 3.24 -18.26 -15.82
CA TYR A 19 4.10 -19.06 -16.69
C TYR A 19 5.47 -19.36 -16.08
N PHE A 20 5.54 -19.44 -14.75
CA PHE A 20 6.78 -19.54 -14.00
C PHE A 20 7.71 -20.67 -14.49
N GLU A 21 7.19 -21.87 -14.71
CA GLU A 21 7.99 -23.04 -15.13
C GLU A 21 8.68 -22.86 -16.49
N THR A 22 8.14 -21.99 -17.35
CA THR A 22 8.72 -21.69 -18.67
C THR A 22 9.64 -20.47 -18.60
N LEU A 23 9.33 -19.51 -17.72
CA LEU A 23 9.99 -18.21 -17.69
C LEU A 23 11.11 -18.11 -16.64
N SER A 24 11.15 -19.00 -15.64
CA SER A 24 12.08 -18.93 -14.51
C SER A 24 13.54 -18.90 -14.96
N ASP A 25 13.90 -19.73 -15.94
CA ASP A 25 15.30 -19.90 -16.36
C ASP A 25 15.84 -18.70 -17.15
N VAL A 26 14.95 -17.82 -17.63
CA VAL A 26 15.31 -16.69 -18.49
C VAL A 26 15.05 -15.35 -17.83
N LEU A 27 13.95 -15.21 -17.08
CA LEU A 27 13.45 -13.92 -16.59
C LEU A 27 13.55 -13.74 -15.08
N LEU A 28 13.84 -14.78 -14.30
CA LEU A 28 13.82 -14.67 -12.84
C LEU A 28 14.78 -13.58 -12.33
N ASP A 29 16.01 -13.55 -12.84
CA ASP A 29 17.01 -12.59 -12.38
C ASP A 29 16.61 -11.15 -12.71
N ASP A 30 16.01 -10.93 -13.90
CA ASP A 30 15.50 -9.63 -14.32
C ASP A 30 14.29 -9.20 -13.47
N ILE A 31 13.37 -10.12 -13.17
CA ILE A 31 12.21 -9.85 -12.32
C ILE A 31 12.65 -9.48 -10.90
N LEU A 32 13.55 -10.28 -10.29
CA LEU A 32 14.04 -9.99 -8.94
C LEU A 32 14.78 -8.65 -8.88
N SER A 33 15.60 -8.36 -9.90
CA SER A 33 16.32 -7.07 -10.00
C SER A 33 15.36 -5.89 -10.15
N GLN A 34 14.32 -6.04 -10.98
CA GLN A 34 13.29 -5.02 -11.17
C GLN A 34 12.50 -4.76 -9.89
N LEU A 35 12.11 -5.83 -9.17
CA LEU A 35 11.39 -5.73 -7.91
C LEU A 35 12.24 -5.05 -6.84
N TYR A 36 13.51 -5.43 -6.71
CA TYR A 36 14.47 -4.77 -5.83
C TYR A 36 14.58 -3.27 -6.13
N TRP A 37 14.77 -2.92 -7.40
CA TRP A 37 14.85 -1.51 -7.81
C TRP A 37 13.58 -0.74 -7.49
N CYS A 38 12.40 -1.32 -7.73
CA CYS A 38 11.11 -0.71 -7.40
C CYS A 38 10.95 -0.42 -5.90
N VAL A 39 11.43 -1.32 -5.04
CA VAL A 39 11.35 -1.16 -3.57
C VAL A 39 12.24 -0.02 -3.05
N GLN A 40 13.32 0.31 -3.76
CA GLN A 40 14.22 1.40 -3.37
C GLN A 40 13.77 2.80 -3.78
N GLN A 41 12.64 2.92 -4.48
CA GLN A 41 12.19 4.21 -4.97
C GLN A 41 11.62 5.07 -3.84
N ASP A 42 11.91 6.37 -3.85
CA ASP A 42 11.30 7.35 -2.93
C ASP A 42 9.77 7.43 -3.06
N ASN A 43 9.23 6.97 -4.20
CA ASN A 43 7.80 6.84 -4.39
C ASN A 43 7.27 5.63 -3.61
N GLU A 44 6.74 5.90 -2.42
CA GLU A 44 6.15 4.90 -1.51
C GLU A 44 5.15 3.95 -2.18
N GLN A 45 4.36 4.43 -3.15
CA GLN A 45 3.40 3.55 -3.83
C GLN A 45 4.09 2.53 -4.74
N LEU A 46 5.15 2.94 -5.44
CA LEU A 46 5.93 2.03 -6.28
C LEU A 46 6.70 1.05 -5.42
N ALA A 47 7.28 1.52 -4.31
CA ALA A 47 7.97 0.66 -3.35
C ALA A 47 7.02 -0.39 -2.76
N ARG A 48 5.82 0.03 -2.35
CA ARG A 48 4.78 -0.88 -1.84
C ARG A 48 4.30 -1.87 -2.90
N SER A 49 4.14 -1.42 -4.15
CA SER A 49 3.80 -2.30 -5.27
C SER A 49 4.90 -3.34 -5.51
N GLY A 50 6.17 -2.96 -5.44
CA GLY A 50 7.31 -3.88 -5.56
C GLY A 50 7.30 -4.97 -4.49
N THR A 51 7.09 -4.60 -3.23
CA THR A 51 7.00 -5.56 -2.13
C THR A 51 5.83 -6.53 -2.30
N ASN A 52 4.66 -6.04 -2.68
CA ASN A 52 3.48 -6.88 -2.91
C ASN A 52 3.68 -7.85 -4.09
N CYS A 53 4.30 -7.39 -5.18
CA CYS A 53 4.62 -8.27 -6.31
C CYS A 53 5.60 -9.37 -5.88
N LEU A 54 6.65 -9.03 -5.13
CA LEU A 54 7.61 -10.01 -4.61
C LEU A 54 6.92 -11.04 -3.70
N GLU A 55 6.06 -10.58 -2.79
CA GLU A 55 5.25 -11.46 -1.94
C GLU A 55 4.41 -12.43 -2.77
N ASN A 56 3.69 -11.94 -3.78
CA ASN A 56 2.85 -12.78 -4.64
C ASN A 56 3.66 -13.78 -5.45
N VAL A 57 4.83 -13.38 -5.97
CA VAL A 57 5.74 -14.30 -6.68
C VAL A 57 6.13 -15.47 -5.77
N VAL A 58 6.47 -15.19 -4.51
CA VAL A 58 6.87 -16.23 -3.56
C VAL A 58 5.69 -17.09 -3.11
N ILE A 59 4.55 -16.49 -2.78
CA ILE A 59 3.37 -17.24 -2.33
C ILE A 59 2.84 -18.17 -3.42
N LEU A 60 2.78 -17.70 -4.68
CA LEU A 60 2.15 -18.45 -5.77
C LEU A 60 3.08 -19.47 -6.42
N ASN A 61 4.39 -19.27 -6.36
CA ASN A 61 5.36 -20.12 -7.05
C ASN A 61 6.35 -20.83 -6.12
N GLY A 62 6.34 -20.53 -4.82
CA GLY A 62 7.34 -21.03 -3.86
C GLY A 62 7.44 -22.56 -3.79
N GLU A 63 6.34 -23.28 -4.03
CA GLU A 63 6.35 -24.76 -4.11
C GLU A 63 7.15 -25.28 -5.33
N LYS A 64 7.28 -24.47 -6.38
CA LYS A 64 8.00 -24.80 -7.62
C LYS A 64 9.45 -24.32 -7.61
N PHE A 65 9.86 -23.58 -6.58
CA PHE A 65 11.21 -23.03 -6.51
C PHE A 65 12.21 -24.16 -6.26
N THR A 66 13.24 -24.20 -7.09
CA THR A 66 14.44 -25.00 -6.81
C THR A 66 15.27 -24.34 -5.70
N PRO A 67 16.21 -25.06 -5.07
CA PRO A 67 17.11 -24.46 -4.09
C PRO A 67 17.86 -23.22 -4.61
N GLU A 68 18.25 -23.23 -5.89
CA GLU A 68 18.92 -22.09 -6.52
C GLU A 68 18.02 -20.85 -6.63
N ILE A 69 16.75 -21.05 -7.00
CA ILE A 69 15.76 -19.95 -7.08
C ILE A 69 15.46 -19.40 -5.69
N TRP A 70 15.36 -20.27 -4.69
CA TRP A 70 15.22 -19.85 -3.29
C TRP A 70 16.40 -19.01 -2.84
N ASP A 71 17.64 -19.41 -3.12
CA ASP A 71 18.84 -18.64 -2.76
C ASP A 71 18.80 -17.24 -3.40
N LYS A 72 18.49 -17.15 -4.70
CA LYS A 72 18.35 -15.86 -5.40
C LYS A 72 17.27 -14.98 -4.77
N THR A 73 16.11 -15.56 -4.46
CA THR A 73 14.99 -14.84 -3.87
C THR A 73 15.33 -14.35 -2.45
N CYS A 74 15.93 -15.19 -1.63
CA CYS A 74 16.38 -14.85 -0.28
C CYS A 74 17.46 -13.77 -0.28
N ASN A 75 18.42 -13.84 -1.21
CA ASN A 75 19.43 -12.80 -1.38
C ASN A 75 18.78 -11.46 -1.79
N CYS A 76 17.83 -11.47 -2.72
CA CYS A 76 17.07 -10.28 -3.09
C CYS A 76 16.34 -9.67 -1.87
N MET A 77 15.63 -10.49 -1.08
CA MET A 77 14.96 -10.03 0.16
C MET A 77 15.95 -9.46 1.18
N LEU A 78 17.11 -10.09 1.33
CA LEU A 78 18.16 -9.63 2.22
C LEU A 78 18.71 -8.25 1.79
N ASP A 79 18.89 -8.05 0.49
CA ASP A 79 19.39 -6.78 -0.06
C ASP A 79 18.33 -5.67 0.04
N ILE A 80 17.05 -5.99 -0.20
CA ILE A 80 15.94 -5.09 0.12
C ILE A 80 16.01 -4.68 1.59
N PHE A 81 16.13 -5.64 2.50
CA PHE A 81 16.18 -5.35 3.93
C PHE A 81 17.35 -4.42 4.26
N LYS A 82 18.58 -4.77 3.85
CA LYS A 82 19.78 -3.94 4.12
C LYS A 82 19.64 -2.49 3.64
N THR A 83 18.97 -2.27 2.52
CA THR A 83 18.86 -0.94 1.89
C THR A 83 17.65 -0.14 2.37
N THR A 84 16.66 -0.79 2.99
CA THR A 84 15.45 -0.15 3.51
C THR A 84 15.42 -0.02 5.04
N ILE A 85 16.45 -0.48 5.75
CA ILE A 85 16.56 -0.31 7.20
C ILE A 85 16.54 1.20 7.55
N PRO A 86 15.60 1.64 8.41
CA PRO A 86 15.56 3.02 8.88
C PRO A 86 16.60 3.23 9.99
N HIS A 87 17.88 3.29 9.61
CA HIS A 87 19.01 3.38 10.56
C HIS A 87 18.85 4.54 11.55
N ALA A 88 18.36 5.70 11.10
CA ALA A 88 18.14 6.86 11.94
C ALA A 88 17.11 6.62 13.05
N LEU A 89 16.08 5.79 12.80
CA LEU A 89 15.08 5.43 13.80
C LEU A 89 15.62 4.39 14.79
N LEU A 90 16.48 3.48 14.32
CA LEU A 90 17.07 2.44 15.16
C LEU A 90 18.10 3.00 16.15
N THR A 91 18.83 4.05 15.76
CA THR A 91 19.82 4.72 16.62
C THR A 91 19.26 5.97 17.30
N TRP A 92 17.96 6.25 17.15
CA TRP A 92 17.37 7.45 17.70
C TRP A 92 17.41 7.41 19.23
N ARG A 93 17.94 8.50 19.83
CA ARG A 93 17.93 8.75 21.27
C ARG A 93 17.25 10.09 21.52
N LEU A 94 16.37 10.14 22.52
CA LEU A 94 15.80 11.39 23.01
C LEU A 94 16.94 12.32 23.45
N ALA A 95 17.07 13.47 22.79
CA ALA A 95 17.90 14.55 23.30
C ALA A 95 17.23 15.09 24.58
N GLY A 96 17.72 14.68 25.75
CA GLY A 96 17.27 15.21 27.05
C GLY A 96 17.08 14.22 28.21
N ALA A 97 17.37 12.91 28.03
CA ALA A 97 17.22 11.92 29.10
C ALA A 97 18.49 11.68 29.96
N GLU A 98 19.45 12.60 29.93
CA GLU A 98 20.69 12.48 30.71
C GLU A 98 20.86 13.78 31.50
N GLY A 99 20.63 13.71 32.81
CA GLY A 99 21.16 14.72 33.73
C GLY A 99 22.65 14.47 33.94
N ASP A 100 23.49 15.41 33.50
CA ASP A 100 24.82 15.65 34.06
C ASP A 100 25.22 17.12 33.80
N PRO A 101 26.06 17.75 34.65
CA PRO A 101 26.09 19.18 34.82
C PRO A 101 26.86 19.92 33.73
N MET A 102 26.26 21.04 33.32
CA MET A 102 26.84 22.24 32.73
C MET A 102 28.38 22.33 32.80
N THR A 103 29.05 22.22 31.66
CA THR A 103 30.30 22.92 31.40
C THR A 103 29.98 24.16 30.55
N PRO A 104 30.22 25.38 31.04
CA PRO A 104 29.95 26.59 30.26
C PRO A 104 31.15 26.89 29.38
N GLN A 105 31.01 26.84 28.05
CA GLN A 105 31.83 27.70 27.20
C GLN A 105 31.19 28.03 25.84
N ASP A 106 31.07 29.35 25.68
CA ASP A 106 30.91 30.20 24.52
C ASP A 106 29.60 30.25 23.71
N VAL A 107 29.00 31.42 23.86
CA VAL A 107 27.88 32.01 23.14
C VAL A 107 28.33 32.56 21.80
N SER A 108 27.65 32.20 20.72
CA SER A 108 27.32 33.17 19.68
C SER A 108 25.99 32.84 19.05
N ASP A 109 25.02 33.68 19.38
CA ASP A 109 23.69 33.79 18.82
C ASP A 109 23.64 33.70 17.29
N LYS A 110 22.63 32.98 16.79
CA LYS A 110 21.63 33.54 15.86
C LYS A 110 20.45 32.58 15.67
N GLN A 111 19.39 32.85 16.43
CA GLN A 111 18.02 33.05 15.96
C GLN A 111 17.38 31.92 15.11
N LEU A 112 16.48 31.16 15.75
CA LEU A 112 15.17 30.77 15.20
C LEU A 112 14.32 30.25 16.37
N ASP A 113 13.80 31.20 17.14
CA ASP A 113 12.77 30.96 18.15
C ASP A 113 11.38 31.05 17.49
N SER A 114 10.41 30.34 18.07
CA SER A 114 8.97 30.35 17.76
C SER A 114 8.45 29.45 16.64
N ILE A 115 8.23 28.17 16.96
CA ILE A 115 7.03 27.32 16.69
C ILE A 115 7.46 25.92 17.13
N SER A 116 7.12 25.42 18.32
CA SER A 116 5.81 24.84 18.57
C SER A 116 5.73 24.46 20.06
N GLN A 117 5.28 25.39 20.90
CA GLN A 117 4.69 25.04 22.18
C GLN A 117 3.19 25.28 22.05
N LYS A 118 2.47 24.26 21.59
CA LYS A 118 1.07 24.07 22.00
C LYS A 118 0.96 22.73 22.70
N SER A 119 0.88 22.84 24.01
CA SER A 119 0.42 21.85 24.97
C SER A 119 -0.82 21.11 24.45
N VAL A 120 -0.87 19.82 24.69
CA VAL A 120 -2.06 18.98 24.48
C VAL A 120 -2.94 19.15 25.71
N ASP A 121 -3.83 20.14 25.69
CA ASP A 121 -4.90 20.23 26.66
C ASP A 121 -5.97 19.16 26.35
N ILE A 122 -6.03 18.11 27.19
CA ILE A 122 -7.11 17.13 27.18
C ILE A 122 -8.35 17.83 27.73
N GLN A 123 -9.19 18.35 26.83
CA GLN A 123 -10.52 18.83 27.19
C GLN A 123 -11.56 17.74 26.91
N SER A 124 -11.94 17.05 27.97
CA SER A 124 -13.17 16.26 28.06
C SER A 124 -14.37 17.14 27.68
N ARG A 125 -14.90 16.97 26.46
CA ARG A 125 -16.21 17.47 26.05
C ARG A 125 -17.14 16.28 25.85
N SER A 126 -18.02 16.08 26.83
CA SER A 126 -19.27 15.35 26.66
C SER A 126 -20.18 16.10 25.68
N GLU A 127 -21.06 15.32 25.02
CA GLU A 127 -22.22 15.73 24.21
C GLU A 127 -21.92 16.11 22.74
N ASP A 128 -22.02 15.12 21.83
CA ASP A 128 -23.09 15.10 20.83
C ASP A 128 -23.15 13.76 20.07
N GLN A 129 -24.37 13.22 20.01
CA GLN A 129 -24.71 11.85 19.66
C GLN A 129 -25.54 11.89 18.38
N HIS A 130 -24.95 11.58 17.23
CA HIS A 130 -25.71 11.31 15.99
C HIS A 130 -25.53 9.85 15.59
N SER A 131 -26.21 8.99 16.34
CA SER A 131 -26.40 7.59 15.99
C SER A 131 -27.53 7.51 14.95
N ILE A 132 -27.16 7.26 13.69
CA ILE A 132 -28.13 6.94 12.64
C ILE A 132 -28.93 5.70 13.04
N ASN A 133 -30.24 5.87 13.20
CA ASN A 133 -31.13 4.81 13.66
C ASN A 133 -31.23 3.71 12.60
N SER A 134 -31.23 2.44 13.03
CA SER A 134 -31.25 1.24 12.19
C SER A 134 -32.36 1.25 11.12
N ALA A 135 -33.48 1.92 11.40
CA ALA A 135 -34.60 2.06 10.47
C ALA A 135 -34.26 2.86 9.19
N GLU A 136 -33.40 3.87 9.26
CA GLU A 136 -33.03 4.68 8.08
C GLU A 136 -32.05 3.95 7.16
N ARG A 137 -31.17 3.11 7.73
CA ARG A 137 -30.27 2.25 6.92
C ARG A 137 -31.05 1.21 6.13
N ILE A 138 -32.10 0.63 6.72
CA ILE A 138 -32.96 -0.35 6.03
C ILE A 138 -33.74 0.33 4.90
N ALA A 139 -34.24 1.55 5.09
CA ALA A 139 -34.94 2.30 4.04
C ALA A 139 -34.05 2.59 2.81
N MET A 140 -32.78 2.93 3.01
CA MET A 140 -31.83 3.14 1.90
C MET A 140 -31.51 1.83 1.14
N VAL A 141 -31.41 0.70 1.84
CA VAL A 141 -31.16 -0.62 1.23
C VAL A 141 -32.37 -1.06 0.41
N THR A 142 -33.59 -0.96 0.96
CA THR A 142 -34.83 -1.30 0.24
C THR A 142 -35.03 -0.46 -1.02
N ARG A 143 -34.67 0.84 -0.98
CA ARG A 143 -34.75 1.74 -2.14
C ARG A 143 -33.74 1.38 -3.24
N ARG A 144 -32.53 0.93 -2.86
CA ARG A 144 -31.54 0.40 -3.80
C ARG A 144 -31.92 -0.97 -4.36
N GLN A 145 -32.55 -1.83 -3.56
CA GLN A 145 -33.04 -3.15 -3.97
C GLN A 145 -34.16 -3.03 -5.03
N SER A 146 -35.08 -2.07 -4.85
CA SER A 146 -36.20 -1.84 -5.78
C SER A 146 -35.77 -1.32 -7.16
N GLN A 147 -34.60 -0.68 -7.29
CA GLN A 147 -34.10 -0.18 -8.57
C GLN A 147 -33.43 -1.26 -9.42
N TYR A 148 -32.91 -2.35 -8.82
CA TYR A 148 -32.33 -3.45 -9.60
C TYR A 148 -33.38 -4.50 -10.01
N SER A 149 -34.45 -4.69 -9.22
CA SER A 149 -35.46 -5.72 -9.49
C SER A 149 -36.45 -5.38 -10.62
N ALA A 150 -36.45 -4.14 -11.13
CA ALA A 150 -37.30 -3.73 -12.26
C ALA A 150 -36.66 -3.97 -13.63
N GLY A 151 -35.46 -4.56 -13.70
CA GLY A 151 -34.66 -4.61 -14.92
C GLY A 151 -34.69 -5.91 -15.73
N MET A 152 -35.35 -7.00 -15.29
CA MET A 152 -35.22 -8.31 -15.94
C MET A 152 -36.54 -9.11 -15.97
N CYS A 153 -37.38 -8.84 -16.97
CA CYS A 153 -38.46 -9.67 -17.55
C CYS A 153 -39.10 -8.79 -18.65
N GLU A 154 -39.32 -9.14 -19.92
CA GLU A 154 -39.29 -10.37 -20.71
C GLU A 154 -39.05 -9.99 -22.19
N ASP A 155 -38.65 -10.99 -22.96
CA ASP A 155 -38.42 -10.99 -24.41
C ASP A 155 -39.72 -11.33 -25.20
N SER A 156 -40.02 -10.52 -26.24
CA SER A 156 -40.82 -10.81 -27.46
C SER A 156 -42.36 -11.06 -27.42
N PRO A 157 -43.13 -10.99 -28.55
CA PRO A 157 -42.83 -10.51 -29.92
C PRO A 157 -43.85 -9.50 -30.55
N ARG A 158 -43.46 -8.96 -31.71
CA ARG A 158 -44.21 -8.23 -32.77
C ARG A 158 -45.76 -8.25 -32.75
N THR A 159 -46.35 -7.06 -32.95
CA THR A 159 -47.45 -6.83 -33.91
C THR A 159 -47.42 -5.38 -34.44
N ARG A 160 -47.34 -5.27 -35.78
CA ARG A 160 -47.61 -4.05 -36.55
C ARG A 160 -49.13 -3.88 -36.67
N THR A 161 -49.65 -2.65 -36.58
CA THR A 161 -50.49 -2.01 -37.61
C THR A 161 -50.77 -0.53 -37.31
N PRO A 162 -51.10 0.31 -38.33
CA PRO A 162 -51.14 1.78 -38.28
C PRO A 162 -52.56 2.37 -38.43
N THR A 163 -52.73 3.66 -38.07
CA THR A 163 -53.74 4.65 -38.59
C THR A 163 -53.62 5.92 -37.74
N SER A 164 -53.80 7.17 -38.21
CA SER A 164 -54.19 7.79 -39.49
C SER A 164 -53.49 9.14 -39.61
#